data_AF-A0A6J4KWZ9-F1
#
_entry.id   AF-A0A6J4KWZ9-F1
#
_cell.length_a   1.000
_cell.length_b   1.000
_cell.length_c   1.000
_cell.angle_alpha   90.00
_cell.angle_beta   90.00
_cell.angle_gamma   90.00
#
_symmetry.space_group_name_H-M   'P 1'
#
loop_
_entity.id
_entity.type
_entity.pdbx_description
1 polymer ?
#
loop_
_entity_poly.entity_id
_entity_poly.type
_entity_poly.pdbx_seq_one_letter_code
_entity_poly.pdbx_strand_id
1 'polypeptide(L)'
;AMLGTLVKGLGADHVFWGTDSVWYGSPQWQIEAFRRLEIPEDMQRKHGFAPLGPADGPVKSAILGGNGARHYKVEQRTDWDRDGIGRIRTAYLGDGQDRSLAAYGYVVPKG
;
A
#
# COMPACT_ATOMS: atom_id res chain seq x y z
N ALA A 1 6.46 -2.14 15.26
CA ALA A 1 5.64 -2.71 16.35
C ALA A 1 4.21 -2.99 15.91
N MET A 2 3.39 -1.97 15.62
CA MET A 2 1.95 -2.12 15.34
C MET A 2 1.62 -3.19 14.29
N LEU A 3 2.20 -3.09 13.09
CA LEU A 3 1.88 -4.04 12.01
C LEU A 3 2.28 -5.48 12.35
N GLY A 4 3.44 -5.68 12.98
CA GLY A 4 3.88 -7.00 13.46
C GLY A 4 2.91 -7.58 14.49
N THR A 5 2.40 -6.76 15.41
CA THR A 5 1.38 -7.17 16.38
C THR A 5 0.07 -7.57 15.70
N LEU A 6 -0.42 -6.78 14.74
CA LEU A 6 -1.66 -7.08 14.02
C LEU A 6 -1.54 -8.36 13.20
N VAL A 7 -0.46 -8.50 12.42
CA VAL A 7 -0.23 -9.70 11.60
C VAL A 7 -0.06 -10.94 12.47
N LYS A 8 0.66 -10.85 13.59
CA LYS A 8 0.83 -11.96 14.53
C LYS A 8 -0.47 -12.35 15.22
N GLY A 9 -1.28 -11.38 15.63
CA GLY A 9 -2.49 -11.61 16.42
C GLY A 9 -3.71 -12.00 15.59
N LEU A 10 -3.86 -11.44 14.39
CA LEU A 10 -5.05 -11.59 13.54
C LEU A 10 -4.78 -12.43 12.29
N GLY A 11 -3.52 -12.57 11.88
CA GLY A 11 -3.17 -13.10 10.57
C GLY A 11 -3.10 -12.01 9.50
N ALA A 12 -2.18 -12.16 8.55
CA ALA A 12 -1.98 -11.20 7.45
C ALA A 12 -3.23 -11.08 6.55
N ASP A 13 -4.09 -12.09 6.52
CA ASP A 13 -5.32 -12.17 5.73
C ASP A 13 -6.53 -11.44 6.37
N HIS A 14 -6.38 -10.97 7.60
CA HIS A 14 -7.39 -10.22 8.37
C HIS A 14 -7.03 -8.74 8.56
N VAL A 15 -5.93 -8.27 7.96
CA VAL A 15 -5.47 -6.89 8.03
C VAL A 15 -5.75 -6.18 6.69
N PHE A 16 -6.38 -5.02 6.75
CA PHE A 16 -6.80 -4.24 5.57
C PHE A 16 -6.08 -2.90 5.53
N TRP A 17 -5.83 -2.39 4.32
CA TRP A 17 -5.24 -1.08 4.09
C TRP A 17 -6.31 0.01 3.92
N GLY A 18 -6.06 1.19 4.47
CA GLY A 18 -6.86 2.40 4.32
C GLY A 18 -5.99 3.64 4.51
N THR A 19 -6.29 4.73 3.79
CA THR A 19 -5.37 5.88 3.65
C THR A 19 -5.96 7.21 4.09
N ASP A 20 -7.27 7.26 4.35
CA ASP A 20 -8.01 8.50 4.62
C ASP A 20 -7.74 9.60 3.55
N SER A 21 -7.50 9.19 2.30
CA SER A 21 -7.05 10.08 1.20
C SER A 21 -7.99 11.23 0.87
N VAL A 22 -9.27 11.14 1.27
CA VAL A 22 -10.21 12.27 1.16
C VAL A 22 -9.69 13.49 1.93
N TRP A 23 -8.96 13.27 3.03
CA TRP A 23 -8.45 14.33 3.92
C TRP A 23 -6.99 14.72 3.64
N TYR A 24 -6.18 13.77 3.17
CA TYR A 24 -4.72 13.91 3.06
C TYR A 24 -4.17 13.84 1.61
N GLY A 25 -5.08 13.78 0.63
CA GLY A 25 -4.75 13.71 -0.79
C GLY A 25 -4.15 12.37 -1.22
N SER A 26 -3.28 12.42 -2.22
CA SER A 26 -2.74 11.23 -2.88
C SER A 26 -2.04 10.30 -1.87
N PRO A 27 -2.44 9.02 -1.76
CA PRO A 27 -1.81 8.06 -0.86
C PRO A 27 -0.51 7.47 -1.42
N GLN A 28 -0.03 7.94 -2.57
CA GLN A 28 1.07 7.30 -3.29
C GLN A 28 2.32 7.15 -2.42
N TRP A 29 2.68 8.20 -1.66
CA TRP A 29 3.83 8.16 -0.76
C TRP A 29 3.61 7.17 0.41
N GLN A 30 2.38 7.01 0.90
CA GLN A 30 2.06 6.05 1.98
C GLN A 30 2.17 4.61 1.47
N ILE A 31 1.72 4.34 0.24
CA ILE A 31 1.85 3.03 -0.41
C ILE A 31 3.33 2.68 -0.59
N GLU A 32 4.15 3.64 -1.03
CA GLU A 32 5.59 3.43 -1.19
C GLU A 32 6.29 3.19 0.15
N ALA A 33 5.93 3.96 1.19
CA ALA A 33 6.45 3.76 2.53
C ALA A 33 6.09 2.36 3.07
N PHE A 34 4.84 1.93 2.90
CA PHE A 34 4.40 0.59 3.31
C PHE A 34 5.13 -0.53 2.54
N ARG A 35 5.37 -0.35 1.23
CA ARG A 35 6.13 -1.29 0.43
C ARG A 35 7.57 -1.45 0.91
N ARG A 36 8.20 -0.36 1.37
CA ARG A 36 9.56 -0.36 1.95
C ARG A 36 9.61 -0.85 3.40
N LEU A 37 8.50 -0.75 4.13
CA LEU A 37 8.43 -1.12 5.54
C LEU A 37 8.83 -2.59 5.74
N GLU A 38 9.79 -2.82 6.62
CA GLU A 38 10.16 -4.15 7.09
C GLU A 38 10.30 -4.12 8.61
N ILE A 39 10.04 -5.25 9.26
CA ILE A 39 10.23 -5.38 10.71
C ILE A 39 11.72 -5.65 10.94
N PRO A 40 12.44 -4.81 11.71
CA PRO A 40 13.85 -5.05 12.04
C PRO A 40 14.07 -6.40 12.72
N GLU A 41 15.20 -7.06 12.44
CA GLU A 41 15.47 -8.43 12.93
C GLU A 41 15.47 -8.55 14.46
N ASP A 42 15.96 -7.54 15.17
CA ASP A 42 15.94 -7.49 16.63
C ASP A 42 14.50 -7.49 17.16
N MET A 43 13.59 -6.76 16.50
CA MET A 43 12.16 -6.78 16.82
C MET A 43 11.52 -8.12 16.48
N GLN A 44 11.91 -8.75 15.36
CA GLN A 44 11.44 -10.09 15.01
C GLN A 44 11.82 -11.09 16.10
N ARG A 45 13.08 -11.11 16.54
CA ARG A 45 13.57 -11.99 17.61
C ARG A 45 12.89 -11.72 18.95
N LYS A 46 12.81 -10.45 19.36
CA LYS A 46 12.28 -10.04 20.66
C LYS A 46 10.79 -10.33 20.81
N HIS A 47 10.02 -10.19 19.73
CA HIS A 47 8.55 -10.26 19.79
C HIS A 47 7.98 -11.45 19.02
N GLY A 48 8.81 -12.27 18.37
CA GLY A 48 8.38 -13.38 17.54
C GLY A 48 7.53 -12.92 16.35
N PHE A 49 7.92 -11.81 15.71
CA PHE A 49 7.27 -11.35 14.49
C PHE A 49 7.89 -12.04 13.27
N ALA A 50 7.05 -12.45 12.32
CA ALA A 50 7.51 -12.86 11.01
C ALA A 50 7.92 -11.63 10.17
N PRO A 51 8.88 -11.75 9.23
CA PRO A 51 9.17 -10.70 8.28
C PRO A 51 7.95 -10.41 7.40
N LEU A 52 7.79 -9.15 6.99
CA LEU A 52 6.73 -8.73 6.06
C LEU A 52 7.08 -9.11 4.62
N GLY A 53 8.37 -9.18 4.30
CA GLY A 53 8.88 -9.64 3.02
C GLY A 53 8.98 -8.54 1.96
N PRO A 54 9.21 -8.93 0.69
CA PRO A 54 9.46 -7.99 -0.39
C PRO A 54 8.25 -7.09 -0.65
N ALA A 55 8.49 -5.95 -1.32
CA ALA A 55 7.50 -4.91 -1.58
C ALA A 55 6.22 -5.40 -2.28
N ASP A 56 6.31 -6.45 -3.08
CA ASP A 56 5.26 -7.13 -3.83
C ASP A 56 4.98 -8.55 -3.30
N GLY A 57 5.56 -8.90 -2.15
CA GLY A 57 5.38 -10.19 -1.50
C GLY A 57 3.95 -10.44 -1.02
N PRO A 58 3.63 -11.69 -0.65
CA PRO A 58 2.26 -12.13 -0.37
C PRO A 58 1.60 -11.35 0.76
N VAL A 59 2.33 -11.03 1.84
CA VAL A 59 1.79 -10.28 3.00
C VAL A 59 1.39 -8.85 2.59
N LYS A 60 2.29 -8.11 1.93
CA LYS A 60 2.03 -6.72 1.55
C LYS A 60 0.98 -6.62 0.45
N SER A 61 1.00 -7.52 -0.52
CA SER A 61 0.00 -7.61 -1.58
C SER A 61 -1.39 -7.98 -1.04
N ALA A 62 -1.46 -8.87 -0.05
CA ALA A 62 -2.72 -9.17 0.65
C ALA A 62 -3.28 -7.94 1.36
N ILE A 63 -2.47 -7.24 2.16
CA ILE A 63 -2.91 -6.07 2.94
C ILE A 63 -3.33 -4.91 2.03
N LEU A 64 -2.57 -4.60 0.98
CA LEU A 64 -2.85 -3.48 0.07
C LEU A 64 -4.12 -3.64 -0.75
N GLY A 65 -4.58 -4.87 -1.00
CA GLY A 65 -5.78 -5.06 -1.82
C GLY A 65 -6.31 -6.48 -1.89
N GLY A 66 -5.47 -7.51 -1.74
CA GLY A 66 -5.92 -8.90 -1.84
C GLY A 66 -7.01 -9.27 -0.83
N ASN A 67 -6.87 -8.82 0.42
CA ASN A 67 -7.86 -9.06 1.48
C ASN A 67 -9.17 -8.32 1.20
N GLY A 68 -9.09 -7.06 0.75
CA GLY A 68 -10.23 -6.27 0.32
C GLY A 68 -10.99 -6.93 -0.82
N ALA A 69 -10.28 -7.32 -1.88
CA ALA A 69 -10.88 -7.97 -3.05
C ALA A 69 -11.62 -9.26 -2.68
N ARG A 70 -11.00 -10.10 -1.83
CA ARG A 70 -11.63 -11.33 -1.32
C ARG A 70 -12.87 -11.02 -0.47
N HIS A 71 -12.80 -10.06 0.45
CA HIS A 71 -13.88 -9.74 1.36
C HIS A 71 -15.10 -9.14 0.64
N TYR A 72 -14.86 -8.20 -0.27
CA TYR A 72 -15.91 -7.52 -1.03
C TYR A 72 -16.33 -8.26 -2.30
N LYS A 73 -15.78 -9.46 -2.55
CA LYS A 73 -16.04 -10.28 -3.75
C LYS A 73 -15.80 -9.51 -5.05
N VAL A 74 -14.75 -8.70 -5.06
CA VAL A 74 -14.32 -7.95 -6.25
C VAL A 74 -13.53 -8.90 -7.14
N GLU A 75 -13.99 -9.06 -8.38
CA GLU A 75 -13.26 -9.81 -9.39
C GLU A 75 -11.98 -9.06 -9.77
N GLN A 76 -10.85 -9.76 -9.71
CA GLN A 76 -9.59 -9.23 -10.21
C GLN A 76 -9.62 -9.29 -11.74
N ARG A 77 -10.02 -8.19 -12.35
CA ARG A 77 -9.86 -8.00 -13.79
C ARG A 77 -8.37 -7.88 -14.14
N THR A 78 -8.00 -8.41 -15.30
CA THR A 78 -6.63 -8.32 -15.85
C THR A 78 -6.59 -7.60 -17.19
N ASP A 79 -7.73 -7.10 -17.66
CA ASP A 79 -7.92 -6.52 -18.99
C ASP A 79 -7.93 -4.97 -18.99
N TRP A 80 -7.56 -4.35 -17.87
CA TRP A 80 -7.51 -2.89 -17.70
C TRP A 80 -6.67 -2.17 -18.75
N ASP A 81 -5.67 -2.85 -19.32
CA ASP A 81 -4.76 -2.31 -20.31
C ASP A 81 -5.47 -1.96 -21.64
N ARG A 82 -6.63 -2.58 -21.89
CA ARG A 82 -7.38 -2.45 -23.15
C ARG A 82 -8.51 -1.43 -23.09
N ASP A 83 -8.86 -0.96 -21.89
CA ASP A 83 -9.95 -0.01 -21.70
C ASP A 83 -9.45 1.45 -21.74
N GLY A 84 -10.35 2.40 -21.42
CA GLY A 84 -10.01 3.82 -21.40
C GLY A 84 -8.92 4.18 -20.38
N ILE A 85 -8.88 3.48 -19.24
CA ILE A 85 -7.86 3.68 -18.20
C ILE A 85 -6.50 3.23 -18.70
N GLY A 86 -6.44 2.09 -19.41
CA GLY A 86 -5.22 1.61 -20.05
C GLY A 86 -4.60 2.66 -20.98
N ARG A 87 -5.41 3.30 -21.84
CA ARG A 87 -4.94 4.36 -22.74
C ARG A 87 -4.44 5.60 -21.99
N ILE A 88 -5.16 6.04 -20.96
CA ILE A 88 -4.75 7.18 -20.13
C ILE A 88 -3.41 6.87 -19.45
N ARG A 89 -3.25 5.65 -18.92
CA ARG A 89 -1.98 5.21 -18.30
C ARG A 89 -0.83 5.24 -19.31
N THR A 90 -1.05 4.73 -20.53
CA THR A 90 -0.03 4.74 -21.58
C THR A 90 0.39 6.17 -21.94
N ALA A 91 -0.57 7.08 -22.13
CA ALA A 91 -0.28 8.48 -22.39
C ALA A 91 0.51 9.12 -21.23
N TYR A 92 0.05 8.93 -19.98
CA TYR A 92 0.73 9.43 -18.78
C TYR A 92 2.19 8.94 -18.66
N LEU A 93 2.46 7.67 -19.01
CA LEU A 93 3.82 7.13 -18.99
C LEU A 93 4.71 7.69 -20.11
N GLY A 94 4.12 8.14 -21.22
CA GLY A 94 4.82 8.76 -22.35
C GLY A 94 5.20 10.23 -22.13
N ASP A 95 4.39 10.97 -21.36
CA ASP A 95 4.52 12.44 -21.19
C ASP A 95 5.57 12.88 -20.14
N GLY A 96 6.32 11.94 -19.55
CA GLY A 96 7.31 12.24 -18.51
C GLY A 96 6.75 12.01 -17.11
N GLN A 97 7.42 11.15 -16.36
CA GLN A 97 6.96 10.65 -15.06
C GLN A 97 7.20 11.66 -13.95
N ASP A 98 6.22 12.51 -13.66
CA ASP A 98 6.21 13.23 -12.38
C ASP A 98 5.02 12.75 -11.54
N ARG A 99 5.31 11.77 -10.68
CA ARG A 99 4.40 11.41 -9.59
C ARG A 99 4.60 12.41 -8.46
N SER A 100 3.54 13.06 -8.04
CA SER A 100 3.60 13.86 -6.83
C SER A 100 3.68 12.94 -5.61
N LEU A 101 4.82 12.97 -4.92
CA LEU A 101 5.03 12.40 -3.59
C LEU A 101 4.72 13.42 -2.48
N ALA A 102 4.07 14.54 -2.81
CA ALA A 102 3.73 15.56 -1.84
C ALA A 102 2.69 15.02 -0.84
N ALA A 103 2.88 15.33 0.43
CA ALA A 103 1.81 15.26 1.41
C ALA A 103 0.88 16.46 1.18
N TYR A 104 -0.42 16.21 1.04
CA TYR A 104 -1.43 17.25 0.87
C TYR A 104 -2.22 17.41 2.17
N GLY A 105 -2.60 18.63 2.53
CA GLY A 105 -3.37 18.92 3.74
C GLY A 105 -2.84 20.13 4.52
N TYR A 106 -3.39 20.37 5.72
CA TYR A 106 -2.99 21.46 6.61
C TYR A 106 -1.62 21.19 7.25
N VAL A 107 -0.56 21.27 6.45
CA VAL A 107 0.81 21.38 6.96
C VAL A 107 1.30 22.77 6.56
N VAL A 108 0.86 23.77 7.32
CA VAL A 108 1.57 25.04 7.39
C VAL A 108 2.62 24.88 8.49
N PRO A 109 3.89 24.82 8.11
CA PRO A 109 4.84 25.69 8.76
C PRO A 109 5.54 26.48 7.68
N LYS A 110 5.05 27.71 7.44
CA LYS A 110 5.91 28.75 6.89
C LYS A 110 6.74 29.28 8.06
N GLY A 111 7.97 28.80 8.15
CA GLY A 111 9.09 29.60 8.63
C GLY A 111 9.70 30.29 7.42
#